data_AF-A0A3B0YHY7-F1
#
_entry.id   AF-A0A3B0YHY7-F1
#
_cell.length_a   1.000
_cell.length_b   1.000
_cell.length_c   1.000
_cell.angle_alpha   90.00
_cell.angle_beta   90.00
_cell.angle_gamma   90.00
#
_symmetry.space_group_name_H-M   'P 1'
#
loop_
_entity.id
_entity.type
_entity.pdbx_description
1 polymer ?
#
loop_
_entity_poly.entity_id
_entity_poly.type
_entity_poly.pdbx_seq_one_letter_code
_entity_poly.pdbx_strand_id
1 'polypeptide(L)' 'MKLSDQIKPISYLKAHAAEVVRNLSAQGEPLIITQNGAIRTLMPGRRC' A
#
# COMPACT_ATOMS: atom_id res chain seq x y z
N MET A 1 -15.12 -6.10 -1.71
CA MET A 1 -13.75 -5.72 -1.31
C MET A 1 -13.73 -5.54 0.19
N LYS A 2 -12.98 -6.36 0.93
CA LYS A 2 -12.80 -6.15 2.37
C LYS A 2 -11.67 -5.15 2.57
N LEU A 3 -11.93 -4.06 3.30
CA LEU A 3 -10.91 -3.07 3.64
C LEU A 3 -9.72 -3.70 4.39
N SER A 4 -9.98 -4.81 5.10
CA SER A 4 -9.01 -5.64 5.79
C SER A 4 -7.85 -6.10 4.90
N ASP A 5 -8.10 -6.38 3.62
CA ASP A 5 -7.07 -6.84 2.67
C ASP A 5 -6.12 -5.71 2.25
N GLN A 6 -6.57 -4.46 2.32
CA GLN A 6 -5.77 -3.27 2.00
C GLN A 6 -4.96 -2.76 3.20
N ILE A 7 -5.20 -3.28 4.41
CA ILE A 7 -4.46 -2.86 5.62
C ILE A 7 -3.29 -3.81 5.83
N LYS A 8 -2.06 -3.31 5.66
CA LYS A 8 -0.82 -4.07 5.83
C LYS A 8 0.16 -3.37 6.77
N PRO A 9 0.92 -4.06 7.62
CA PRO A 9 1.97 -3.42 8.41
C PRO A 9 3.12 -2.93 7.52
N ILE A 10 3.89 -1.93 7.98
CA ILE A 10 5.05 -1.43 7.24
C ILE A 10 6.11 -2.51 7.00
N SER A 11 6.17 -3.55 7.83
CA SER A 11 7.03 -4.71 7.62
C SER A 11 6.68 -5.45 6.32
N TYR A 12 5.40 -5.51 5.95
CA TYR A 12 4.96 -6.08 4.67
C TYR A 12 5.48 -5.27 3.50
N LEU A 13 5.38 -3.94 3.57
CA LEU A 13 5.92 -3.05 2.55
C LEU A 13 7.43 -3.23 2.39
N LYS A 14 8.17 -3.37 3.50
CA LYS A 14 9.63 -3.59 3.46
C LYS A 14 10.00 -4.92 2.81
N ALA A 15 9.25 -5.98 3.07
CA ALA A 15 9.50 -7.30 2.50
C ALA A 15 9.07 -7.41 1.02
N HIS A 16 8.02 -6.70 0.62
CA HIS A 16 7.36 -6.84 -0.68
C HIS A 16 7.27 -5.52 -1.47
N ALA A 17 8.22 -4.60 -1.27
CA ALA A 17 8.18 -3.24 -1.85
C ALA A 17 7.97 -3.25 -3.37
N ALA A 18 8.69 -4.13 -4.09
CA ALA A 18 8.62 -4.22 -5.55
C ALA A 18 7.23 -4.68 -6.06
N GLU A 19 6.60 -5.62 -5.37
CA GLU A 19 5.25 -6.10 -5.71
C GLU A 19 4.21 -5.03 -5.40
N VAL A 20 4.32 -4.37 -4.25
CA VAL A 20 3.41 -3.29 -3.85
C VAL A 20 3.42 -2.15 -4.87
N VAL A 21 4.61 -1.73 -5.32
CA VAL A 21 4.74 -0.68 -6.36
C VAL A 21 4.14 -1.12 -7.69
N ARG A 22 4.33 -2.38 -8.11
CA ARG A 22 3.70 -2.93 -9.32
C ARG A 22 2.18 -2.95 -9.22
N ASN A 23 1.64 -3.39 -8.08
CA ASN A 23 0.19 -3.44 -7.85
C ASN A 23 -0.43 -2.05 -7.76
N LEU A 24 0.20 -1.10 -7.06
CA LEU A 24 -0.21 0.31 -7.01
C LEU A 24 -0.24 0.92 -8.41
N SER A 25 0.76 0.62 -9.25
CA SER A 25 0.81 1.13 -10.62
C SER A 25 -0.19 0.47 -11.57
N ALA A 26 -0.53 -0.80 -11.35
CA ALA A 26 -1.40 -1.57 -12.25
C ALA A 26 -2.89 -1.45 -11.90
N GLN A 27 -3.22 -1.44 -10.61
CA GLN A 27 -4.61 -1.49 -10.14
C GLN A 27 -5.14 -0.11 -9.74
N GLY A 28 -4.27 0.86 -9.48
CA GLY A 28 -4.67 2.21 -9.07
C GLY A 28 -5.31 2.27 -7.67
N GLU A 29 -5.37 1.16 -6.96
CA GLU A 29 -6.02 1.08 -5.64
C GLU A 29 -5.09 1.55 -4.52
N PRO A 30 -5.61 2.28 -3.53
CA PRO A 30 -4.83 2.72 -2.38
C PRO A 30 -4.50 1.53 -1.45
N LEU A 31 -3.30 1.56 -0.87
CA LEU A 31 -2.89 0.62 0.17
C LEU A 31 -2.77 1.35 1.50
N ILE A 32 -3.41 0.84 2.55
CA ILE A 32 -3.33 1.37 3.90
C ILE A 32 -2.20 0.63 4.63
N ILE A 33 -1.20 1.37 5.09
CA ILE A 33 -0.05 0.84 5.83
C ILE A 33 -0.07 1.28 7.29
N THR A 34 0.16 0.37 8.21
CA THR A 34 0.33 0.66 9.63
C THR A 34 1.82 0.71 10.00
N GLN A 35 2.24 1.81 10.62
CA GLN A 35 3.61 2.02 11.10
C GLN A 35 3.58 2.47 12.55
N ASN A 36 4.16 1.68 13.46
CA ASN A 36 4.27 2.03 14.89
C ASN A 36 2.92 2.42 15.53
N GLY A 37 1.83 1.77 15.12
CA GLY A 37 0.47 2.10 15.58
C GLY A 37 -0.20 3.29 14.86
N ALA A 38 0.50 4.01 13.99
CA ALA A 38 -0.08 5.05 13.14
C ALA A 38 -0.50 4.49 11.78
N ILE A 39 -1.59 5.02 11.24
CA ILE A 39 -2.11 4.68 9.91
C ILE A 39 -1.51 5.65 8.89
N ARG A 40 -1.04 5.11 7.76
CA ARG A 40 -0.48 5.85 6.63
C ARG A 40 -1.07 5.27 5.34
N THR A 41 -1.20 6.07 4.29
CA THR A 41 -1.82 5.61 3.03
C THR A 41 -0.83 5.78 1.87
N LEU A 42 -0.73 4.77 1.03
CA LEU A 42 -0.01 4.80 -0.23
C LEU A 42 -1.02 4.92 -1.37
N MET A 43 -0.77 5.86 -2.27
CA MET A 43 -1.56 6.07 -3.48
C MET A 43 -0.64 6.06 -4.70
N PRO A 44 -1.13 5.61 -5.87
CA PRO A 44 -0.39 5.74 -7.11
C PRO A 44 -0.16 7.22 -7.41
N GLY A 45 1.09 7.59 -7.69
CA GLY A 45 1.41 8.95 -8.12
C GLY A 45 0.76 9.24 -9.46
N ARG A 46 0.00 10.34 -9.56
CA ARG A 46 -0.45 10.84 -10.87
C ARG A 46 0.74 11.54 -11.51
N ARG A 47 1.33 10.93 -12.54
CA ARG A 47 2.20 11.66 -13.47
C ARG A 47 1.27 12.45 -14.40
N CYS A 48 1.34 13.77 -14.28
CA CYS A 48 0.88 14.69 -15.32
C CYS A 48 1.99 14.86 -16.35
#